data_AF-A0AAU6AJF5-F1
#
_entry.id   AF-A0AAU6AJF5-F1
#
_cell.length_a   1.000
_cell.length_b   1.000
_cell.length_c   1.000
_cell.angle_alpha   90.00
_cell.angle_beta   90.00
_cell.angle_gamma   90.00
#
_symmetry.space_group_name_H-M   'P 1'
#
loop_
_entity.id
_entity.type
_entity.pdbx_description
1 polymer ?
#
loop_
_entity_poly.entity_id
_entity_poly.type
_entity_poly.pdbx_seq_one_letter_code
_entity_poly.pdbx_strand_id
1 'polypeptide(L)'
;MLNTPTSYDLFCDLSVNAGTPGAADPCPTLDEQCRWTQSVTWITDQQDGNSSTENLAYSLGSGEPALESKYDHGPCIDYPNGDETALIVDNLGEHENTYGCQDIVGAADGKFTLQTGDNITMQRDDTTWRATPYFAQIDIHQLGAGYDNHIYFTHRYPAGDIFHKVTGRWELNQARLPAGDQPGKRYDVFAHLPSHGGEAIVKYSFIPGDNTEGAEADYCRINQGTRSNGSDTWFEFGTFTFWKGGRIEADNLHDPGTGDADVAFDAIAFVPHNSKVTTACALNDSGT
;
A
#
# COMPACT_ATOMS: atom_id res chain seq x y z
N MET A 1 -19.08 -1.29 2.14
CA MET A 1 -19.59 -2.15 1.05
C MET A 1 -18.37 -2.49 0.20
N LEU A 2 -18.02 -3.77 0.01
CA LEU A 2 -16.95 -4.10 -0.92
C LEU A 2 -17.33 -3.57 -2.31
N ASN A 3 -16.44 -2.81 -2.95
CA ASN A 3 -16.57 -2.49 -4.36
C ASN A 3 -16.49 -3.80 -5.15
N THR A 4 -17.65 -4.37 -5.49
CA THR A 4 -17.73 -5.52 -6.37
C THR A 4 -17.07 -5.15 -7.70
N PRO A 5 -16.18 -6.00 -8.26
CA PRO A 5 -15.61 -5.79 -9.58
C PRO A 5 -16.71 -5.45 -10.58
N THR A 6 -16.45 -4.55 -11.53
CA THR A 6 -17.43 -4.15 -12.58
C THR A 6 -17.93 -5.31 -13.45
N SER A 7 -17.33 -6.48 -13.30
CA SER A 7 -17.67 -7.72 -13.99
C SER A 7 -18.10 -8.83 -13.02
N TYR A 8 -18.57 -8.52 -11.80
CA TYR A 8 -19.07 -9.53 -10.85
C TYR A 8 -20.19 -10.39 -11.47
N ASP A 9 -20.98 -9.80 -12.38
CA ASP A 9 -22.01 -10.45 -13.19
C ASP A 9 -21.46 -11.67 -13.96
N LEU A 10 -20.18 -11.64 -14.37
CA LEU A 10 -19.55 -12.76 -15.09
C LEU A 10 -19.35 -13.97 -14.20
N PHE A 11 -19.24 -13.75 -12.90
CA PHE A 11 -19.18 -14.81 -11.94
C PHE A 11 -20.61 -15.21 -11.49
N CYS A 12 -21.63 -14.32 -11.61
CA CYS A 12 -23.02 -14.55 -11.21
C CYS A 12 -23.93 -14.95 -12.41
N ASP A 13 -23.86 -16.20 -12.87
CA ASP A 13 -24.88 -16.70 -13.81
C ASP A 13 -26.19 -17.01 -13.08
N LEU A 14 -27.26 -16.27 -13.41
CA LEU A 14 -28.61 -16.44 -12.82
C LEU A 14 -29.21 -17.83 -13.02
N SER A 15 -28.82 -18.54 -14.08
CA SER A 15 -29.29 -19.89 -14.35
C SER A 15 -28.56 -20.97 -13.53
N VAL A 16 -27.45 -20.60 -12.88
CA VAL A 16 -26.56 -21.54 -12.16
C VAL A 16 -26.39 -21.18 -10.67
N ASN A 17 -26.29 -19.88 -10.35
CA ASN A 17 -25.78 -19.38 -9.06
C ASN A 17 -26.86 -18.83 -8.13
N ALA A 18 -28.15 -18.97 -8.49
CA ALA A 18 -29.32 -18.64 -7.66
C ALA A 18 -29.28 -17.27 -6.92
N GLY A 19 -28.49 -16.31 -7.40
CA GLY A 19 -28.41 -14.96 -6.84
C GLY A 19 -29.40 -13.98 -7.50
N THR A 20 -29.45 -12.74 -7.02
CA THR A 20 -30.18 -11.64 -7.68
C THR A 20 -29.23 -10.50 -8.06
N PRO A 21 -28.55 -10.58 -9.22
CA PRO A 21 -27.65 -9.53 -9.70
C PRO A 21 -28.38 -8.19 -9.79
N GLY A 22 -27.72 -7.12 -9.33
CA GLY A 22 -28.30 -5.77 -9.28
C GLY A 22 -29.16 -5.44 -8.06
N ALA A 23 -29.33 -6.37 -7.11
CA ALA A 23 -29.84 -6.05 -5.77
C ALA A 23 -28.73 -5.44 -4.89
N ALA A 24 -29.12 -4.66 -3.87
CA ALA A 24 -28.19 -4.11 -2.88
C ALA A 24 -27.47 -5.22 -2.08
N ASP A 25 -28.12 -6.37 -1.95
CA ASP A 25 -27.55 -7.62 -1.46
C ASP A 25 -27.90 -8.72 -2.48
N PRO A 26 -26.96 -9.10 -3.37
CA PRO A 26 -27.21 -10.09 -4.41
C PRO A 26 -27.33 -11.54 -3.86
N CYS A 27 -27.10 -11.74 -2.57
CA CYS A 27 -27.21 -13.01 -1.84
C CYS A 27 -28.01 -12.83 -0.53
N PRO A 28 -29.29 -12.41 -0.60
CA PRO A 28 -30.01 -11.83 0.54
C PRO A 28 -30.44 -12.81 1.63
N THR A 29 -30.18 -14.12 1.46
CA THR A 29 -30.54 -15.14 2.46
C THR A 29 -29.35 -16.01 2.83
N LEU A 30 -29.23 -16.34 4.12
CA LEU A 30 -28.22 -17.25 4.69
C LEU A 30 -28.16 -18.64 4.01
N ASP A 31 -29.21 -19.01 3.28
CA ASP A 31 -29.36 -20.30 2.61
C ASP A 31 -29.18 -20.23 1.08
N GLU A 32 -29.08 -19.03 0.49
CA GLU A 32 -28.76 -18.83 -0.93
C GLU A 32 -27.25 -18.82 -1.11
N GLN A 33 -26.73 -19.95 -1.57
CA GLN A 33 -25.32 -20.11 -1.86
C GLN A 33 -25.03 -19.42 -3.20
N CYS A 34 -24.58 -18.18 -3.16
CA CYS A 34 -23.90 -17.56 -4.31
C CYS A 34 -22.58 -18.29 -4.54
N ARG A 35 -22.65 -19.39 -5.30
CA ARG A 35 -21.48 -20.21 -5.61
C ARG A 35 -20.89 -19.74 -6.93
N TRP A 36 -19.58 -19.56 -6.97
CA TRP A 36 -18.83 -19.36 -8.21
C TRP A 36 -18.51 -20.73 -8.82
N THR A 37 -19.44 -21.36 -9.55
CA THR A 37 -19.24 -22.73 -10.06
C THR A 37 -18.70 -22.81 -11.48
N GLN A 38 -18.53 -21.69 -12.17
CA GLN A 38 -17.99 -21.65 -13.53
C GLN A 38 -16.75 -20.77 -13.60
N SER A 39 -15.77 -21.19 -14.38
CA SER A 39 -14.62 -20.35 -14.70
C SER A 39 -15.08 -19.14 -15.51
N VAL A 40 -14.58 -17.98 -15.12
CA VAL A 40 -14.78 -16.75 -15.88
C VAL A 40 -13.78 -16.72 -17.03
N THR A 41 -14.25 -16.53 -18.26
CA THR A 41 -13.41 -16.65 -19.46
C THR A 41 -12.50 -15.44 -19.72
N TRP A 42 -12.24 -14.56 -18.74
CA TRP A 42 -11.30 -13.44 -18.94
C TRP A 42 -9.84 -13.90 -18.98
N ILE A 43 -9.52 -15.07 -18.39
CA ILE A 43 -8.26 -15.76 -18.62
C ILE A 43 -8.43 -16.60 -19.90
N THR A 44 -8.01 -16.06 -21.03
CA THR A 44 -7.94 -16.78 -22.29
C THR A 44 -6.90 -17.90 -22.20
N ASP A 45 -7.14 -19.03 -22.88
CA ASP A 45 -6.22 -20.17 -23.00
C ASP A 45 -5.95 -20.98 -21.71
N GLN A 46 -6.87 -21.02 -20.75
CA GLN A 46 -6.76 -21.98 -19.64
C GLN A 46 -6.80 -23.43 -20.12
N GLN A 47 -5.83 -24.22 -19.67
CA GLN A 47 -5.74 -25.67 -19.86
C GLN A 47 -5.27 -26.31 -18.54
N ASP A 48 -5.62 -27.57 -18.31
CA ASP A 48 -5.21 -28.33 -17.12
C ASP A 48 -3.68 -28.33 -16.88
N GLY A 49 -2.88 -28.07 -17.92
CA GLY A 49 -1.42 -27.99 -17.84
C GLY A 49 -0.84 -26.60 -17.53
N ASN A 50 -1.64 -25.53 -17.49
CA ASN A 50 -1.18 -24.16 -17.25
C ASN A 50 -1.93 -23.42 -16.13
N SER A 51 -2.84 -24.12 -15.45
CA SER A 51 -3.69 -23.57 -14.40
C SER A 51 -3.55 -24.39 -13.12
N SER A 52 -3.40 -23.72 -11.98
CA SER A 52 -3.41 -24.36 -10.67
C SER A 52 -4.82 -24.85 -10.34
N THR A 53 -4.96 -26.06 -9.80
CA THR A 53 -6.24 -26.58 -9.31
C THR A 53 -6.24 -26.63 -7.79
N GLU A 54 -7.37 -26.32 -7.18
CA GLU A 54 -7.63 -26.54 -5.76
C GLU A 54 -8.86 -27.44 -5.62
N ASN A 55 -8.80 -28.43 -4.73
CA ASN A 55 -9.93 -29.30 -4.43
C ASN A 55 -10.31 -29.16 -2.96
N LEU A 56 -11.29 -28.29 -2.69
CA LEU A 56 -11.87 -28.08 -1.37
C LEU A 56 -13.18 -28.87 -1.25
N ALA A 57 -13.25 -29.77 -0.27
CA ALA A 57 -14.46 -30.54 0.01
C ALA A 57 -14.84 -30.38 1.49
N TYR A 58 -16.10 -30.03 1.72
CA TYR A 58 -16.67 -29.87 3.06
C TYR A 58 -17.94 -30.73 3.19
N SER A 59 -18.19 -31.25 4.40
CA SER A 59 -19.40 -32.03 4.67
C SER A 59 -20.64 -31.13 4.68
N LEU A 60 -21.79 -31.63 4.25
CA LEU A 60 -23.05 -30.88 4.35
C LEU A 60 -23.31 -30.44 5.80
N GLY A 61 -23.56 -29.14 6.00
CA GLY A 61 -23.78 -28.54 7.31
C GLY A 61 -22.51 -28.13 8.06
N SER A 62 -21.32 -28.27 7.47
CA SER A 62 -20.12 -27.61 8.01
C SER A 62 -20.32 -26.10 7.98
N GLY A 63 -19.94 -25.42 9.06
CA GLY A 63 -19.78 -23.97 9.03
C GLY A 63 -18.77 -23.57 7.95
N GLU A 64 -18.89 -22.35 7.45
CA GLU A 64 -17.82 -21.73 6.66
C GLU A 64 -16.50 -21.84 7.44
N PRO A 65 -15.39 -22.24 6.81
CA PRO A 65 -14.09 -22.21 7.47
C PRO A 65 -13.88 -20.83 8.07
N ALA A 66 -13.58 -20.78 9.37
CA ALA A 66 -13.26 -19.50 9.98
C ALA A 66 -12.06 -18.88 9.25
N LEU A 67 -12.15 -17.60 8.91
CA LEU A 67 -10.99 -16.81 8.56
C LEU A 67 -10.13 -16.69 9.81
N GLU A 68 -9.28 -17.68 10.04
CA GLU A 68 -8.27 -17.62 11.09
C GLU A 68 -7.12 -16.76 10.60
N SER A 69 -7.02 -15.54 11.14
CA SER A 69 -5.88 -14.69 10.83
C SER A 69 -4.60 -15.39 11.29
N LYS A 70 -3.64 -15.52 10.37
CA LYS A 70 -2.33 -16.08 10.69
C LYS A 70 -1.49 -15.14 11.56
N TYR A 71 -1.73 -13.85 11.43
CA TYR A 71 -1.04 -12.79 12.13
C TYR A 71 -2.02 -12.05 13.02
N ASP A 72 -1.57 -11.64 14.21
CA ASP A 72 -2.35 -10.66 14.96
C ASP A 72 -2.44 -9.38 14.12
N HIS A 73 -3.60 -8.73 14.22
CA HIS A 73 -3.89 -7.52 13.49
C HIS A 73 -3.44 -6.30 14.32
N GLY A 74 -2.99 -5.25 13.64
CA GLY A 74 -2.60 -4.00 14.28
C GLY A 74 -3.80 -3.29 14.94
N PRO A 75 -3.56 -2.26 15.75
CA PRO A 75 -4.65 -1.41 16.22
C PRO A 75 -5.37 -0.77 15.02
N CYS A 76 -6.69 -0.75 15.04
CA CYS A 76 -7.44 0.15 14.16
C CYS A 76 -7.21 1.58 14.66
N ILE A 77 -6.80 2.48 13.76
CA ILE A 77 -6.62 3.91 14.00
C ILE A 77 -5.72 4.15 15.23
N ASP A 78 -4.42 4.16 15.00
CA ASP A 78 -3.44 4.66 15.96
C ASP A 78 -2.75 5.94 15.46
N TYR A 79 -2.12 6.68 16.38
CA TYR A 79 -1.41 7.90 16.04
C TYR A 79 0.02 7.80 16.54
N PRO A 80 1.01 8.36 15.82
CA PRO A 80 2.38 8.44 16.31
C PRO A 80 2.41 9.08 17.69
N ASN A 81 2.89 8.34 18.70
CA ASN A 81 2.93 8.77 20.11
C ASN A 81 1.56 9.22 20.69
N GLY A 82 0.44 8.83 20.08
CA GLY A 82 -0.90 9.26 20.46
C GLY A 82 -1.25 10.70 20.05
N ASP A 83 -0.51 11.31 19.11
CA ASP A 83 -0.78 12.67 18.65
C ASP A 83 -1.87 12.72 17.58
N GLU A 84 -3.11 13.00 18.01
CA GLU A 84 -4.28 13.14 17.13
C GLU A 84 -4.21 14.34 16.17
N THR A 85 -3.18 15.19 16.25
CA THR A 85 -2.94 16.26 15.26
C THR A 85 -2.18 15.77 14.03
N ALA A 86 -1.70 14.51 14.04
CA ALA A 86 -1.02 13.91 12.93
C ALA A 86 -1.94 13.84 11.69
N LEU A 87 -1.37 14.18 10.54
CA LEU A 87 -2.01 13.97 9.25
C LEU A 87 -1.52 12.63 8.71
N ILE A 88 -2.42 11.68 8.52
CA ILE A 88 -2.05 10.31 8.12
C ILE A 88 -2.42 10.10 6.66
N VAL A 89 -1.42 9.75 5.85
CA VAL A 89 -1.63 9.28 4.48
C VAL A 89 -1.49 7.78 4.50
N ASP A 90 -2.62 7.10 4.44
CA ASP A 90 -2.72 5.64 4.45
C ASP A 90 -2.73 5.06 3.03
N ASN A 91 -2.38 3.78 2.90
CA ASN A 91 -2.38 3.04 1.64
C ASN A 91 -3.79 2.61 1.17
N LEU A 92 -4.76 2.58 2.09
CA LEU A 92 -6.16 2.34 1.80
C LEU A 92 -6.86 3.62 1.32
N GLY A 93 -7.87 3.43 0.48
CA GLY A 93 -8.75 4.52 0.07
C GLY A 93 -9.85 4.77 1.10
N GLU A 94 -10.76 5.68 0.79
CA GLU A 94 -12.01 5.79 1.57
C GLU A 94 -12.86 4.50 1.40
N HIS A 95 -13.37 3.96 2.52
CA HIS A 95 -14.39 2.87 2.60
C HIS A 95 -13.92 1.40 2.54
N GLU A 96 -12.71 1.08 2.98
CA GLU A 96 -12.26 -0.31 3.13
C GLU A 96 -12.41 -0.74 4.60
N ASN A 97 -13.48 -1.48 4.91
CA ASN A 97 -13.69 -2.07 6.25
C ASN A 97 -12.78 -3.30 6.41
N THR A 98 -11.49 -3.04 6.53
CA THR A 98 -10.48 -4.07 6.70
C THR A 98 -10.52 -4.56 8.15
N TYR A 99 -10.92 -5.81 8.36
CA TYR A 99 -10.98 -6.45 9.68
C TYR A 99 -11.82 -5.73 10.77
N GLY A 100 -12.84 -4.97 10.38
CA GLY A 100 -13.72 -4.29 11.36
C GLY A 100 -13.24 -2.91 11.80
N CYS A 101 -12.17 -2.38 11.20
CA CYS A 101 -11.80 -0.99 11.39
C CYS A 101 -12.92 -0.08 10.84
N GLN A 102 -13.34 0.90 11.65
CA GLN A 102 -14.34 1.89 11.23
C GLN A 102 -13.78 2.74 10.08
N ASP A 103 -14.64 3.50 9.39
CA ASP A 103 -14.25 4.34 8.25
C ASP A 103 -12.94 5.08 8.53
N ILE A 104 -11.98 4.88 7.62
CA ILE A 104 -10.56 5.24 7.77
C ILE A 104 -10.42 6.73 8.07
N VAL A 105 -9.65 7.03 9.13
CA VAL A 105 -9.24 8.40 9.43
C VAL A 105 -8.11 8.79 8.48
N GLY A 106 -8.19 10.00 7.89
CA GLY A 106 -7.09 10.52 7.07
C GLY A 106 -7.27 10.39 5.56
N ALA A 107 -8.39 9.87 5.06
CA ALA A 107 -8.71 9.91 3.62
C ALA A 107 -8.67 11.34 3.03
N ALA A 108 -8.89 12.37 3.87
CA ALA A 108 -8.78 13.79 3.49
C ALA A 108 -7.41 14.42 3.79
N ASP A 109 -6.49 13.70 4.45
CA ASP A 109 -5.18 14.19 4.87
C ASP A 109 -4.14 14.09 3.76
N GLY A 110 -4.35 13.19 2.79
CA GLY A 110 -3.51 13.10 1.62
C GLY A 110 -3.94 12.01 0.64
N LYS A 111 -2.99 11.56 -0.16
CA LYS A 111 -3.19 10.54 -1.18
C LYS A 111 -1.99 9.61 -1.21
N PHE A 112 -2.27 8.31 -1.09
CA PHE A 112 -1.31 7.28 -1.46
C PHE A 112 -1.42 6.93 -2.93
N THR A 113 -0.29 6.60 -3.55
CA THR A 113 -0.26 6.02 -4.89
C THR A 113 0.81 4.94 -4.94
N LEU A 114 0.39 3.74 -5.33
CA LEU A 114 1.30 2.64 -5.67
C LEU A 114 1.48 2.59 -7.18
N GLN A 115 2.71 2.78 -7.65
CA GLN A 115 3.06 2.75 -9.07
C GLN A 115 3.89 1.50 -9.37
N THR A 116 3.41 0.69 -10.30
CA THR A 116 4.16 -0.45 -10.87
C THR A 116 4.98 0.00 -12.09
N GLY A 117 6.29 -0.17 -12.05
CA GLY A 117 7.23 0.18 -13.11
C GLY A 117 7.34 1.69 -13.38
N ASP A 118 8.28 2.05 -14.27
CA ASP A 118 8.51 3.45 -14.71
C ASP A 118 8.02 3.71 -16.16
N ASN A 119 7.19 2.81 -16.71
CA ASN A 119 6.69 2.86 -18.09
C ASN A 119 7.79 2.96 -19.16
N ILE A 120 8.99 2.44 -18.84
CA ILE A 120 10.11 2.33 -19.79
C ILE A 120 9.74 1.25 -20.80
N THR A 121 9.79 1.56 -22.09
CA THR A 121 9.54 0.55 -23.13
C THR A 121 10.85 -0.12 -23.50
N MET A 122 10.89 -1.46 -23.49
CA MET A 122 12.05 -2.23 -23.94
C MET A 122 11.68 -3.23 -25.02
N GLN A 123 12.69 -3.65 -25.80
CA GLN A 123 12.57 -4.77 -26.73
C GLN A 123 12.89 -6.07 -25.99
N ARG A 124 12.01 -7.07 -26.11
CA ARG A 124 12.20 -8.42 -25.57
C ARG A 124 12.99 -9.30 -26.55
N ASP A 125 13.40 -10.49 -26.08
CA ASP A 125 14.04 -11.52 -26.90
C ASP A 125 13.17 -11.99 -28.08
N ASP A 126 11.85 -11.88 -27.95
CA ASP A 126 10.87 -12.14 -29.03
C ASP A 126 10.69 -10.97 -30.01
N THR A 127 11.54 -9.93 -29.91
CA THR A 127 11.55 -8.70 -30.70
C THR A 127 10.36 -7.75 -30.48
N THR A 128 9.41 -8.10 -29.61
CA THR A 128 8.27 -7.23 -29.28
C THR A 128 8.67 -6.12 -28.31
N TRP A 129 7.98 -4.98 -28.41
CA TRP A 129 8.16 -3.84 -27.50
C TRP A 129 7.06 -3.82 -26.46
N ARG A 130 7.44 -3.70 -25.19
CA ARG A 130 6.50 -3.66 -24.07
C ARG A 130 7.00 -2.70 -22.98
N ALA A 131 6.07 -2.00 -22.34
CA ALA A 131 6.36 -1.21 -21.14
C ALA A 131 6.80 -2.13 -19.99
N THR A 132 7.58 -1.61 -19.03
CA THR A 132 8.18 -2.36 -17.92
C THR A 132 7.27 -2.95 -16.83
N PRO A 133 5.94 -2.69 -16.67
CA PRO A 133 5.29 -3.07 -15.42
C PRO A 133 4.89 -4.55 -15.29
N TYR A 134 5.23 -5.44 -16.23
CA TYR A 134 4.69 -6.80 -16.23
C TYR A 134 5.10 -7.64 -15.01
N PHE A 135 6.34 -7.54 -14.53
CA PHE A 135 6.77 -8.35 -13.38
C PHE A 135 6.38 -7.69 -12.06
N ALA A 136 6.54 -6.36 -11.94
CA ALA A 136 6.09 -5.61 -10.77
C ALA A 136 4.60 -5.85 -10.42
N GLN A 137 3.72 -6.04 -11.41
CA GLN A 137 2.30 -6.33 -11.15
C GLN A 137 2.04 -7.73 -10.61
N ILE A 138 2.90 -8.70 -10.94
CA ILE A 138 2.79 -10.09 -10.48
C ILE A 138 3.33 -10.21 -9.05
N ASP A 139 4.31 -9.39 -8.70
CA ASP A 139 5.06 -9.44 -7.44
C ASP A 139 4.53 -8.50 -6.34
N ILE A 140 3.45 -7.78 -6.61
CA ILE A 140 2.75 -7.02 -5.56
C ILE A 140 1.76 -7.93 -4.87
N HIS A 141 1.86 -7.94 -3.55
CA HIS A 141 1.00 -8.68 -2.66
C HIS A 141 0.33 -7.72 -1.68
N GLN A 142 -0.77 -8.19 -1.10
CA GLN A 142 -1.41 -7.54 0.04
C GLN A 142 -1.40 -8.49 1.24
N LEU A 143 -1.31 -7.93 2.43
CA LEU A 143 -1.40 -8.68 3.69
C LEU A 143 -2.30 -7.94 4.67
N GLY A 144 -3.11 -8.70 5.40
CA GLY A 144 -3.92 -8.19 6.51
C GLY A 144 -3.08 -7.93 7.76
N ALA A 145 -2.18 -6.95 7.68
CA ALA A 145 -1.26 -6.51 8.73
C ALA A 145 -0.99 -5.01 8.57
N GLY A 146 -0.26 -4.38 9.49
CA GLY A 146 0.06 -2.95 9.40
C GLY A 146 -1.06 -2.03 9.89
N TYR A 147 -0.92 -0.75 9.56
CA TYR A 147 -1.89 0.27 9.92
C TYR A 147 -3.24 -0.03 9.25
N ASP A 148 -4.33 0.12 10.01
CA ASP A 148 -5.69 -0.21 9.56
C ASP A 148 -5.82 -1.61 8.88
N ASN A 149 -4.95 -2.54 9.29
CA ASN A 149 -4.92 -3.93 8.88
C ASN A 149 -4.74 -4.18 7.38
N HIS A 150 -4.01 -3.30 6.70
CA HIS A 150 -3.64 -3.51 5.32
C HIS A 150 -2.25 -2.98 4.97
N ILE A 151 -1.45 -3.83 4.34
CA ILE A 151 -0.23 -3.42 3.65
C ILE A 151 -0.21 -3.92 2.21
N TYR A 152 0.45 -3.13 1.35
CA TYR A 152 1.06 -3.68 0.14
C TYR A 152 2.50 -4.06 0.43
N PHE A 153 2.98 -5.15 -0.16
CA PHE A 153 4.40 -5.48 -0.12
C PHE A 153 4.85 -6.16 -1.42
N THR A 154 6.16 -6.15 -1.62
CA THR A 154 6.86 -6.76 -2.77
C THR A 154 8.28 -7.11 -2.34
N HIS A 155 9.00 -7.88 -3.14
CA HIS A 155 10.37 -8.23 -2.81
C HIS A 155 11.36 -7.09 -3.09
N ARG A 156 12.46 -7.05 -2.34
CA ARG A 156 13.60 -6.16 -2.60
C ARG A 156 14.48 -6.72 -3.72
N TYR A 157 14.60 -5.95 -4.80
CA TYR A 157 15.44 -6.27 -5.96
C TYR A 157 16.64 -5.33 -6.08
N PRO A 158 17.69 -5.71 -6.84
CA PRO A 158 18.85 -4.85 -7.07
C PRO A 158 18.44 -3.52 -7.72
N ALA A 159 19.23 -2.47 -7.49
CA ALA A 159 18.92 -1.13 -8.01
C ALA A 159 18.74 -1.06 -9.55
N GLY A 160 19.37 -1.99 -10.29
CA GLY A 160 19.28 -2.07 -11.75
C GLY A 160 18.09 -2.87 -12.28
N ASP A 161 17.32 -3.55 -11.43
CA ASP A 161 16.22 -4.42 -11.84
C ASP A 161 14.90 -3.66 -11.99
N ILE A 162 14.86 -2.80 -13.00
CA ILE A 162 13.74 -1.90 -13.26
C ILE A 162 12.41 -2.59 -13.60
N PHE A 163 12.41 -3.91 -13.83
CA PHE A 163 11.20 -4.67 -14.17
C PHE A 163 10.33 -5.02 -12.97
N HIS A 164 10.97 -5.13 -11.80
CA HIS A 164 10.29 -5.40 -10.55
C HIS A 164 9.99 -4.13 -9.76
N LYS A 165 10.27 -2.94 -10.33
CA LYS A 165 10.12 -1.69 -9.61
C LYS A 165 8.68 -1.45 -9.19
N VAL A 166 8.48 -1.20 -7.91
CA VAL A 166 7.25 -0.70 -7.32
C VAL A 166 7.59 0.54 -6.52
N THR A 167 6.82 1.62 -6.68
CA THR A 167 7.02 2.87 -5.94
C THR A 167 5.76 3.23 -5.16
N GLY A 168 5.87 3.33 -3.84
CA GLY A 168 4.87 3.96 -2.98
C GLY A 168 5.11 5.45 -2.87
N ARG A 169 4.05 6.25 -2.99
CA ARG A 169 4.09 7.71 -2.83
C ARG A 169 3.02 8.15 -1.84
N TRP A 170 3.43 8.93 -0.84
CA TRP A 170 2.55 9.53 0.15
C TRP A 170 2.57 11.04 -0.01
N GLU A 171 1.51 11.57 -0.61
CA GLU A 171 1.34 12.99 -0.87
C GLU A 171 0.41 13.59 0.17
N LEU A 172 0.90 14.56 0.94
CA LEU A 172 0.04 15.35 1.81
C LEU A 172 -1.03 16.10 1.00
N ASN A 173 -2.18 16.35 1.60
CA ASN A 173 -3.22 17.15 0.96
C ASN A 173 -2.67 18.54 0.62
N GLN A 174 -2.63 18.83 -0.68
CA GLN A 174 -2.03 20.03 -1.25
C GLN A 174 -2.73 21.33 -0.78
N ALA A 175 -3.97 21.24 -0.31
CA ALA A 175 -4.67 22.37 0.30
C ALA A 175 -4.13 22.75 1.69
N ARG A 176 -3.43 21.83 2.37
CA ARG A 176 -2.81 22.05 3.69
C ARG A 176 -1.39 22.61 3.61
N LEU A 177 -0.83 22.70 2.40
CA LEU A 177 0.53 23.13 2.16
C LEU A 177 0.58 24.53 1.53
N PRO A 178 1.57 25.35 1.93
CA PRO A 178 1.80 26.67 1.34
C PRO A 178 2.24 26.57 -0.12
N ALA A 179 1.97 27.61 -0.91
CA ALA A 179 2.59 27.77 -2.22
C ALA A 179 4.10 28.06 -2.06
N GLY A 180 4.91 27.77 -3.08
CA GLY A 180 6.37 27.84 -3.00
C GLY A 180 6.98 29.22 -2.75
N ASP A 181 6.19 30.27 -2.90
CA ASP A 181 6.54 31.65 -2.61
C ASP A 181 6.16 32.09 -1.17
N GLN A 182 5.63 31.18 -0.36
CA GLN A 182 5.28 31.38 1.05
C GLN A 182 6.18 30.54 1.97
N PRO A 183 6.29 30.89 3.27
CA PRO A 183 7.03 30.08 4.23
C PRO A 183 6.54 28.64 4.27
N GLY A 184 7.47 27.70 4.29
CA GLY A 184 7.18 26.27 4.30
C GLY A 184 6.48 25.80 5.57
N LYS A 185 5.82 24.64 5.49
CA LYS A 185 5.17 24.04 6.66
C LYS A 185 5.94 22.80 7.10
N ARG A 186 6.36 22.83 8.35
CA ARG A 186 7.26 21.84 8.94
C ARG A 186 6.47 20.76 9.70
N TYR A 187 6.93 19.52 9.55
CA TYR A 187 6.32 18.35 10.18
C TYR A 187 7.39 17.39 10.70
N ASP A 188 7.13 16.76 11.85
CA ASP A 188 7.79 15.52 12.22
C ASP A 188 7.14 14.39 11.42
N VAL A 189 7.96 13.62 10.71
CA VAL A 189 7.50 12.61 9.76
C VAL A 189 7.74 11.22 10.33
N PHE A 190 6.71 10.38 10.27
CA PHE A 190 6.74 9.00 10.74
C PHE A 190 6.35 8.04 9.63
N ALA A 191 6.97 6.87 9.59
CA ALA A 191 6.45 5.72 8.84
C ALA A 191 5.80 4.74 9.80
N HIS A 192 4.62 4.24 9.43
CA HIS A 192 4.12 3.03 10.07
C HIS A 192 4.91 1.84 9.50
N LEU A 193 5.44 1.02 10.40
CA LEU A 193 6.17 -0.19 10.06
C LEU A 193 5.34 -1.37 10.53
N PRO A 194 4.90 -2.25 9.62
CA PRO A 194 4.06 -3.38 10.01
C PRO A 194 4.87 -4.40 10.81
N SER A 195 4.17 -5.17 11.63
CA SER A 195 4.76 -6.30 12.35
C SER A 195 5.34 -7.38 11.42
N HIS A 196 4.83 -7.48 10.19
CA HIS A 196 5.19 -8.50 9.20
C HIS A 196 5.17 -7.92 7.76
N GLY A 197 5.84 -8.59 6.81
CA GLY A 197 5.79 -8.23 5.39
C GLY A 197 6.77 -7.12 4.98
N GLY A 198 7.78 -6.85 5.81
CA GLY A 198 8.76 -5.79 5.60
C GLY A 198 10.06 -6.03 6.37
N GLU A 199 11.08 -6.53 5.69
CA GLU A 199 12.39 -6.89 6.28
C GLU A 199 13.56 -6.13 5.64
N ALA A 200 13.30 -5.45 4.52
CA ALA A 200 14.31 -4.79 3.72
C ALA A 200 14.86 -3.49 4.36
N ILE A 201 16.05 -3.10 3.88
CA ILE A 201 16.55 -1.73 4.03
C ILE A 201 15.96 -0.91 2.88
N VAL A 202 15.16 0.10 3.22
CA VAL A 202 14.39 0.90 2.28
C VAL A 202 14.82 2.36 2.36
N LYS A 203 14.99 2.99 1.19
CA LYS A 203 15.22 4.42 1.07
C LYS A 203 13.87 5.15 0.97
N TYR A 204 13.60 6.01 1.94
CA TYR A 204 12.51 6.99 1.91
C TYR A 204 13.07 8.33 1.45
N SER A 205 12.56 8.86 0.34
CA SER A 205 12.94 10.14 -0.22
C SER A 205 11.94 11.21 0.19
N PHE A 206 12.45 12.29 0.78
CA PHE A 206 11.71 13.44 1.28
C PHE A 206 11.78 14.53 0.22
N ILE A 207 10.64 14.84 -0.40
CA ILE A 207 10.58 15.80 -1.50
C ILE A 207 9.82 17.03 -0.99
N PRO A 208 10.48 18.20 -0.88
CA PRO A 208 9.86 19.38 -0.24
C PRO A 208 8.72 19.98 -1.06
N GLY A 209 8.70 19.77 -2.37
CA GLY A 209 7.78 20.45 -3.29
C GLY A 209 8.37 21.76 -3.82
N ASP A 210 7.55 22.47 -4.60
CA ASP A 210 7.97 23.72 -5.24
C ASP A 210 8.21 24.78 -4.16
N ASN A 211 9.41 25.33 -4.11
CA ASN A 211 9.79 26.32 -3.10
C ASN A 211 10.83 27.32 -3.64
N THR A 212 10.79 28.54 -3.11
CA THR A 212 11.77 29.60 -3.40
C THR A 212 12.86 29.71 -2.33
N GLU A 213 12.77 28.92 -1.26
CA GLU A 213 13.71 28.91 -0.14
C GLU A 213 14.97 28.07 -0.41
N GLY A 214 14.98 27.30 -1.50
CA GLY A 214 16.10 26.41 -1.85
C GLY A 214 16.13 25.13 -1.02
N ALA A 215 14.97 24.68 -0.53
CA ALA A 215 14.80 23.36 0.03
C ALA A 215 14.94 22.30 -1.07
N GLU A 216 15.85 21.37 -0.85
CA GLU A 216 16.15 20.28 -1.78
C GLU A 216 15.64 18.95 -1.24
N ALA A 217 15.45 17.97 -2.13
CA ALA A 217 15.09 16.63 -1.70
C ALA A 217 16.22 15.98 -0.86
N ASP A 218 15.82 15.24 0.16
CA ASP A 218 16.75 14.44 0.98
C ASP A 218 16.22 13.00 1.12
N TYR A 219 16.93 12.14 1.82
CA TYR A 219 16.47 10.78 2.06
C TYR A 219 16.94 10.20 3.38
N CYS A 220 16.20 9.20 3.86
CA CYS A 220 16.65 8.34 4.95
C CYS A 220 16.55 6.87 4.54
N ARG A 221 17.53 6.05 4.97
CA ARG A 221 17.47 4.60 4.83
C ARG A 221 17.20 3.96 6.17
N ILE A 222 16.17 3.14 6.23
CA ILE A 222 15.80 2.40 7.44
C ILE A 222 15.62 0.92 7.10
N ASN A 223 15.95 0.05 8.04
CA ASN A 223 15.65 -1.37 7.93
C ASN A 223 14.27 -1.63 8.55
N GLN A 224 13.25 -1.95 7.74
CA GLN A 224 11.88 -2.09 8.23
C GLN A 224 11.77 -3.17 9.31
N GLY A 225 12.34 -4.35 9.10
CA GLY A 225 12.20 -5.47 10.05
C GLY A 225 12.88 -5.24 11.40
N THR A 226 14.06 -4.65 11.45
CA THR A 226 14.73 -4.32 12.73
C THR A 226 14.09 -3.15 13.45
N ARG A 227 13.42 -2.24 12.72
CA ARG A 227 12.75 -1.08 13.30
C ARG A 227 11.34 -1.41 13.79
N SER A 228 10.62 -2.29 13.10
CA SER A 228 9.34 -2.83 13.59
C SER A 228 9.55 -3.82 14.73
N ASN A 229 10.64 -4.60 14.68
CA ASN A 229 10.96 -5.63 15.68
C ASN A 229 9.78 -6.59 15.93
N GLY A 230 9.06 -6.94 14.86
CA GLY A 230 7.91 -7.85 14.91
C GLY A 230 6.65 -7.23 15.53
N SER A 231 6.54 -5.90 15.57
CA SER A 231 5.38 -5.18 16.08
C SER A 231 5.00 -4.04 15.15
N ASP A 232 3.70 -3.77 15.04
CA ASP A 232 3.17 -2.59 14.37
C ASP A 232 3.60 -1.35 15.17
N THR A 233 4.31 -0.43 14.51
CA THR A 233 4.89 0.72 15.20
C THR A 233 5.12 1.90 14.27
N TRP A 234 4.94 3.10 14.82
CA TRP A 234 5.39 4.34 14.20
C TRP A 234 6.89 4.54 14.41
N PHE A 235 7.64 4.70 13.33
CA PHE A 235 9.05 5.07 13.34
C PHE A 235 9.23 6.52 12.93
N GLU A 236 9.80 7.33 13.82
CA GLU A 236 10.11 8.74 13.56
C GLU A 236 11.38 8.89 12.69
N PHE A 237 11.23 9.45 11.49
CA PHE A 237 12.37 9.85 10.67
C PHE A 237 13.01 11.14 11.17
N GLY A 238 12.15 12.11 11.52
CA GLY A 238 12.53 13.45 11.94
C GLY A 238 11.76 14.54 11.22
N THR A 239 12.24 15.76 11.40
CA THR A 239 11.54 16.94 10.93
C THR A 239 11.91 17.31 9.49
N PHE A 240 10.91 17.63 8.67
CA PHE A 240 11.10 18.10 7.29
C PHE A 240 10.05 19.15 6.89
N THR A 241 10.43 20.10 6.04
CA THR A 241 9.56 21.20 5.59
C THR A 241 8.99 20.92 4.20
N PHE A 242 7.69 21.17 4.03
CA PHE A 242 6.95 20.91 2.80
C PHE A 242 6.16 22.12 2.29
N TRP A 243 6.04 22.18 0.96
CA TRP A 243 5.21 23.07 0.15
C TRP A 243 4.34 22.26 -0.79
N LYS A 244 3.48 22.91 -1.55
CA LYS A 244 2.73 22.25 -2.63
C LYS A 244 3.67 21.47 -3.56
N GLY A 245 3.30 20.23 -3.87
CA GLY A 245 4.12 19.21 -4.55
C GLY A 245 4.94 18.34 -3.60
N GLY A 246 4.95 18.66 -2.30
CA GLY A 246 5.69 17.95 -1.27
C GLY A 246 5.12 16.57 -0.97
N ARG A 247 6.00 15.57 -0.81
CA ARG A 247 5.64 14.16 -0.65
C ARG A 247 6.81 13.30 -0.14
N ILE A 248 6.48 12.09 0.28
CA ILE A 248 7.44 11.02 0.56
C ILE A 248 7.34 9.95 -0.53
N GLU A 249 8.47 9.41 -0.97
CA GLU A 249 8.53 8.28 -1.91
C GLU A 249 9.43 7.17 -1.39
N ALA A 250 9.03 5.92 -1.59
CA ALA A 250 9.89 4.75 -1.38
C ALA A 250 9.67 3.76 -2.53
N ASP A 251 10.71 3.04 -2.92
CA ASP A 251 10.63 1.95 -3.89
C ASP A 251 11.25 0.66 -3.34
N ASN A 252 11.21 -0.42 -4.11
CA ASN A 252 11.77 -1.72 -3.73
C ASN A 252 13.15 -2.03 -4.33
N LEU A 253 13.80 -1.08 -5.01
CA LEU A 253 15.06 -1.31 -5.70
C LEU A 253 16.25 -0.83 -4.87
N HIS A 254 16.80 -1.71 -4.03
CA HIS A 254 17.92 -1.40 -3.13
C HIS A 254 18.97 -2.51 -3.14
N ASP A 255 20.24 -2.12 -3.15
CA ASP A 255 21.35 -3.07 -3.02
C ASP A 255 21.64 -3.42 -1.54
N PRO A 256 21.98 -4.68 -1.24
CA PRO A 256 21.91 -5.85 -2.12
C PRO A 256 20.46 -6.33 -2.26
N GLY A 257 19.93 -6.49 -3.47
CA GLY A 257 18.59 -7.03 -3.68
C GLY A 257 18.66 -8.47 -4.18
N THR A 258 18.15 -9.42 -3.41
CA THR A 258 18.18 -10.85 -3.77
C THR A 258 16.79 -11.44 -4.01
N GLY A 259 15.74 -10.67 -3.74
CA GLY A 259 14.35 -11.16 -3.73
C GLY A 259 13.93 -11.84 -2.42
N ASP A 260 14.81 -11.97 -1.42
CA ASP A 260 14.51 -12.72 -0.18
C ASP A 260 13.94 -11.87 0.98
N ALA A 261 13.94 -10.54 0.84
CA ALA A 261 13.50 -9.61 1.88
C ALA A 261 12.43 -8.70 1.31
N ASP A 262 11.37 -8.43 2.08
CA ASP A 262 10.22 -7.72 1.57
C ASP A 262 10.30 -6.23 1.91
N VAL A 263 9.66 -5.43 1.05
CA VAL A 263 9.47 -4.00 1.20
C VAL A 263 7.99 -3.76 1.41
N ALA A 264 7.62 -3.27 2.59
CA ALA A 264 6.23 -2.92 2.92
C ALA A 264 5.92 -1.47 2.56
N PHE A 265 4.73 -1.23 2.02
CA PHE A 265 4.11 0.07 1.81
C PHE A 265 2.82 0.15 2.62
N ASP A 266 2.85 1.01 3.63
CA ASP A 266 1.81 1.17 4.64
C ASP A 266 1.43 2.66 4.73
N ALA A 267 1.35 3.24 5.93
CA ALA A 267 1.05 4.64 6.16
C ALA A 267 2.28 5.53 6.45
N ILE A 268 2.15 6.83 6.13
CA ILE A 268 3.06 7.89 6.57
C ILE A 268 2.26 8.94 7.33
N ALA A 269 2.75 9.35 8.50
CA ALA A 269 2.15 10.40 9.30
C ALA A 269 3.01 11.68 9.33
N PHE A 270 2.34 12.82 9.36
CA PHE A 270 2.94 14.14 9.40
C PHE A 270 2.39 14.91 10.60
N VAL A 271 3.18 15.03 11.67
CA VAL A 271 2.81 15.76 12.88
C VAL A 271 3.30 17.21 12.76
N PRO A 272 2.42 18.23 12.80
CA PRO A 272 2.85 19.63 12.66
C PRO A 272 3.91 20.01 13.71
N HIS A 273 5.01 20.63 13.26
CA HIS A 273 6.09 21.01 14.16
C HIS A 273 6.67 22.39 13.81
N ASN A 274 7.10 23.16 14.82
CA ASN A 274 7.51 24.56 14.64
C ASN A 274 9.03 24.76 14.55
N SER A 275 9.81 23.76 14.96
CA SER A 275 11.28 23.85 15.07
C SER A 275 11.91 22.63 14.45
N LYS A 276 13.15 22.68 14.00
CA LYS A 276 13.84 21.46 13.57
C LYS A 276 14.22 20.61 14.79
N VAL A 277 13.86 19.34 14.78
CA VAL A 277 14.36 18.35 15.75
C VAL A 277 15.25 17.36 15.02
N THR A 278 16.43 17.11 15.57
CA THR A 278 17.31 16.05 15.07
C THR A 278 16.87 14.73 15.69
N THR A 279 16.44 13.79 14.86
CA THR A 279 16.00 12.46 15.33
C THR A 279 16.79 11.37 14.61
N ALA A 280 16.19 10.20 14.33
CA ALA A 280 16.88 9.04 13.80
C ALA A 280 17.53 9.26 12.43
N CYS A 281 16.96 10.16 11.61
CA CYS A 281 17.54 10.58 10.34
C CYS A 281 18.06 12.00 10.47
N ALA A 282 19.31 12.22 10.06
CA ALA A 282 19.93 13.54 10.01
C ALA A 282 19.47 14.30 8.75
N LEU A 283 18.15 14.50 8.61
CA LEU A 283 17.56 15.15 7.45
C LEU A 283 18.04 16.61 7.33
N ASN A 284 18.49 16.96 6.13
CA ASN A 284 18.87 18.30 5.77
C ASN A 284 17.63 19.14 5.41
N ASP A 285 16.80 19.42 6.41
CA ASP A 285 15.75 20.42 6.30
C ASP A 285 16.39 21.81 6.23
N SER A 286 16.36 22.43 5.05
CA SER A 286 16.81 23.81 4.78
C SER A 286 15.66 24.80 4.64
N GLY A 287 14.41 24.37 4.85
CA GLY A 287 13.27 25.30 4.96
C GLY A 287 13.40 26.19 6.18
N THR A 288 13.08 27.48 6.05
CA THR A 288 13.10 28.45 7.16
C THR A 288 11.78 28.48 7.91
#